data_AF-A0A7W8ZZW6-F1
#
_entry.id   AF-A0A7W8ZZW6-F1
#
_cell.length_a   1.000
_cell.length_b   1.000
_cell.length_c   1.000
_cell.angle_alpha   90.00
_cell.angle_beta   90.00
_cell.angle_gamma   90.00
#
_symmetry.space_group_name_H-M   'P 1'
#
loop_
_entity.id
_entity.type
_entity.pdbx_description
1 polymer ?
#
loop_
_entity_poly.entity_id
_entity_poly.type
_entity_poly.pdbx_seq_one_letter_code
_entity_poly.pdbx_strand_id
1 'polypeptide(L)'
;MSRPTRLHPRELAAGWPDVVSVDPIGEVARQFALNVRAAIGDRSIRAAAQDVGVDHSTIVAVLQGRTWPDLATIARLELGFGVDLWPGRIGSVK
;
A
#
# COMPACT_ATOMS: atom_id res chain seq x y z
N MET A 1 4.81 -18.10 -24.61
CA MET A 1 3.71 -17.86 -23.66
C MET A 1 3.88 -16.46 -23.09
N SER A 2 2.95 -15.55 -23.32
CA SER A 2 3.00 -14.19 -22.77
C SER A 2 2.69 -14.23 -21.27
N ARG A 3 3.42 -13.45 -20.46
CA ARG A 3 3.16 -13.31 -19.03
C ARG A 3 1.73 -12.75 -18.85
N PRO A 4 0.88 -13.34 -18.00
CA PRO A 4 -0.42 -12.77 -17.68
C PRO A 4 -0.26 -11.33 -17.17
N THR A 5 -1.01 -10.39 -17.73
CA THR A 5 -1.06 -9.01 -17.24
C THR A 5 -1.61 -9.04 -15.83
N ARG A 6 -0.83 -8.58 -14.85
CA ARG A 6 -1.32 -8.42 -13.49
C ARG A 6 -2.15 -7.15 -13.42
N LEU A 7 -3.37 -7.26 -12.93
CA LEU A 7 -4.19 -6.11 -12.56
C LEU A 7 -3.49 -5.29 -11.47
N HIS A 8 -3.69 -3.98 -11.50
CA HIS A 8 -3.27 -3.10 -10.43
C HIS A 8 -4.19 -3.23 -9.21
N PRO A 9 -3.69 -2.92 -8.00
CA PRO A 9 -4.51 -3.00 -6.78
C PRO A 9 -5.88 -2.31 -6.86
N ARG A 10 -5.95 -1.11 -7.45
CA ARG A 10 -7.22 -0.37 -7.60
C ARG A 10 -8.23 -1.04 -8.53
N GLU A 11 -7.79 -1.94 -9.39
CA GLU A 11 -8.67 -2.69 -10.29
C GLU A 11 -9.29 -3.90 -9.56
N LEU A 12 -8.66 -4.36 -8.47
CA LEU A 12 -9.19 -5.42 -7.61
C LEU A 12 -10.14 -4.89 -6.52
N ALA A 13 -10.09 -3.59 -6.21
CA ALA A 13 -10.88 -2.94 -5.17
C ALA A 13 -11.77 -1.83 -5.75
N ALA A 14 -13.04 -2.12 -6.00
CA ALA A 14 -13.99 -1.10 -6.47
C ALA A 14 -14.15 -0.01 -5.39
N GLY A 15 -13.91 1.27 -5.75
CA GLY A 15 -13.93 2.38 -4.78
C GLY A 15 -12.66 2.53 -3.95
N TRP A 16 -11.54 1.96 -4.44
CA TRP A 16 -10.21 2.09 -3.84
C TRP A 16 -9.87 3.53 -3.39
N PRO A 17 -9.25 3.73 -2.21
CA PRO A 17 -9.03 2.75 -1.14
C PRO A 17 -10.16 2.73 -0.11
N ASP A 18 -11.22 3.51 -0.32
CA ASP A 18 -12.20 3.85 0.72
C ASP A 18 -13.33 2.81 0.85
N VAL A 19 -13.46 1.90 -0.11
CA VAL A 19 -14.43 0.78 -0.08
C VAL A 19 -13.70 -0.57 0.03
N VAL A 20 -14.21 -1.45 0.89
CA VAL A 20 -13.67 -2.81 1.10
C VAL A 20 -13.69 -3.61 -0.21
N SER A 21 -12.59 -4.33 -0.47
CA SER A 21 -12.45 -5.21 -1.62
C SER A 21 -13.05 -6.58 -1.33
N VAL A 22 -13.83 -7.12 -2.26
CA VAL A 22 -14.29 -8.52 -2.23
C VAL A 22 -13.20 -9.50 -2.66
N ASP A 23 -12.19 -9.02 -3.40
CA ASP A 23 -11.00 -9.79 -3.71
C ASP A 23 -10.04 -9.76 -2.51
N PRO A 24 -9.66 -10.91 -1.93
CA PRO A 24 -8.79 -10.96 -0.75
C PRO A 24 -7.39 -10.37 -0.98
N ILE A 25 -6.85 -10.47 -2.19
CA ILE A 25 -5.52 -9.96 -2.54
C ILE A 25 -5.58 -8.45 -2.76
N GLY A 26 -6.66 -7.96 -3.39
CA GLY A 26 -7.02 -6.55 -3.46
C GLY A 26 -7.23 -5.94 -2.08
N GLU A 27 -7.84 -6.68 -1.16
CA GLU A 27 -8.08 -6.20 0.21
C GLU A 27 -6.76 -6.03 1.00
N VAL A 28 -5.79 -6.93 0.84
CA VAL A 28 -4.44 -6.75 1.41
C VAL A 28 -3.81 -5.46 0.91
N ALA A 29 -3.86 -5.21 -0.40
CA ALA A 29 -3.29 -4.01 -0.99
C ALA A 29 -4.03 -2.73 -0.55
N ARG A 30 -5.36 -2.80 -0.41
CA ARG A 30 -6.19 -1.70 0.07
C ARG A 30 -5.84 -1.35 1.53
N GLN A 31 -5.78 -2.34 2.41
CA GLN A 31 -5.42 -2.14 3.82
C GLN A 31 -3.99 -1.61 3.97
N PHE A 32 -3.04 -2.13 3.19
CA PHE A 32 -1.68 -1.57 3.14
C PHE A 32 -1.70 -0.08 2.76
N ALA A 33 -2.45 0.32 1.73
CA ALA A 33 -2.55 1.72 1.33
C ALA A 33 -3.19 2.60 2.43
N LEU A 34 -4.19 2.08 3.15
CA LEU A 34 -4.77 2.76 4.31
C LEU A 34 -3.77 2.93 5.45
N ASN A 35 -2.99 1.90 5.75
CA ASN A 35 -1.94 1.95 6.76
C ASN A 35 -0.86 2.97 6.40
N VAL A 36 -0.45 3.03 5.13
CA VAL A 36 0.47 4.07 4.63
C VAL A 36 -0.15 5.47 4.78
N ARG A 37 -1.43 5.65 4.42
CA ARG A 37 -2.14 6.93 4.58
C ARG A 37 -2.18 7.36 6.05
N ALA A 38 -2.46 6.43 6.96
CA ALA A 38 -2.47 6.68 8.40
C ALA A 38 -1.07 6.99 8.94
N ALA A 39 -0.05 6.25 8.52
CA ALA A 39 1.34 6.45 8.96
C ALA A 39 1.89 7.81 8.51
N ILE A 40 1.52 8.31 7.32
CA ILE A 40 1.87 9.66 6.87
C ILE A 40 1.28 10.71 7.82
N GLY A 41 0.02 10.53 8.24
CA GLY A 41 -0.68 11.48 9.11
C GLY A 41 -0.83 12.85 8.46
N ASP A 42 -0.55 13.90 9.21
CA ASP A 42 -0.66 15.30 8.76
C ASP A 42 0.53 15.77 7.91
N ARG A 43 1.54 14.92 7.71
CA ARG A 43 2.71 15.26 6.89
C ARG A 43 2.34 15.31 5.42
N SER A 44 3.04 16.16 4.67
CA SER A 44 2.99 16.06 3.21
C SER A 44 3.63 14.74 2.75
N ILE A 45 3.15 14.18 1.63
CA ILE A 45 3.73 12.97 1.04
C ILE A 45 5.23 13.13 0.76
N ARG A 46 5.68 14.33 0.35
CA ARG A 46 7.10 14.59 0.11
C ARG A 46 7.91 14.52 1.41
N ALA A 47 7.43 15.12 2.50
CA ALA A 47 8.11 15.06 3.79
C ALA A 47 8.20 13.61 4.29
N ALA A 48 7.09 12.87 4.26
CA ALA A 48 7.07 11.46 4.63
C ALA A 48 8.02 10.61 3.77
N ALA A 49 8.11 10.87 2.47
CA ALA A 49 9.02 10.16 1.58
C ALA A 49 10.50 10.41 1.90
N GLN A 50 10.85 11.65 2.29
CA GLN A 50 12.20 11.99 2.73
C GLN A 50 12.56 11.26 4.03
N ASP A 51 11.66 11.24 5.01
CA ASP A 51 11.87 10.55 6.29
C ASP A 51 12.20 9.06 6.12
N VAL A 52 11.54 8.40 5.16
CA VAL A 52 11.66 6.94 4.94
C VAL A 52 12.62 6.55 3.82
N GLY A 53 13.28 7.53 3.17
CA GLY A 53 14.27 7.26 2.13
C GLY A 53 13.72 6.56 0.88
N VAL A 54 12.50 6.91 0.47
CA VAL A 54 11.88 6.43 -0.79
C VAL A 54 11.50 7.61 -1.68
N ASP A 55 11.35 7.38 -2.98
CA ASP A 55 10.82 8.40 -3.88
C ASP A 55 9.34 8.69 -3.55
N HIS A 56 8.96 9.97 -3.43
CA HIS A 56 7.58 10.38 -3.21
C HIS A 56 6.58 9.80 -4.22
N SER A 57 6.99 9.60 -5.47
CA SER A 57 6.17 9.01 -6.53
C SER A 57 5.83 7.54 -6.24
N THR A 58 6.69 6.82 -5.51
CA THR A 58 6.41 5.47 -5.02
C THR A 58 5.26 5.50 -4.01
N ILE A 59 5.31 6.42 -3.03
CA ILE A 59 4.23 6.60 -2.06
C ILE A 59 2.92 6.99 -2.77
N VAL A 60 2.98 7.94 -3.71
CA VAL A 60 1.80 8.32 -4.51
C VAL A 60 1.25 7.15 -5.30
N ALA A 61 2.10 6.31 -5.92
CA ALA A 61 1.64 5.15 -6.68
C ALA A 61 0.96 4.10 -5.80
N VAL A 62 1.48 3.86 -4.59
CA VAL A 62 0.85 3.00 -3.58
C VAL A 62 -0.49 3.59 -3.15
N LEU A 63 -0.51 4.86 -2.76
CA LEU A 63 -1.72 5.64 -2.41
C LEU A 63 -2.60 5.99 -3.61
N GLN A 64 -2.40 5.38 -4.77
CA GLN A 64 -3.33 5.46 -5.89
C GLN A 64 -3.66 4.06 -6.41
N GLY A 65 -3.19 3.01 -5.71
CA GLY A 65 -3.36 1.62 -6.11
C GLY A 65 -2.80 1.31 -7.49
N ARG A 66 -1.76 2.04 -7.92
CA ARG A 66 -1.13 1.90 -9.26
C ARG A 66 0.04 0.94 -9.29
N THR A 67 0.54 0.50 -8.14
CA THR A 67 1.67 -0.41 -8.08
C THR A 67 1.49 -1.41 -6.97
N TRP A 68 2.05 -2.59 -7.17
CA TRP A 68 2.30 -3.55 -6.11
C TRP A 68 3.63 -3.17 -5.47
N PRO A 69 3.63 -2.66 -4.22
CA PRO A 69 4.88 -2.44 -3.51
C PRO A 69 5.61 -3.78 -3.36
N ASP A 70 6.91 -3.78 -3.61
CA ASP A 70 7.74 -4.95 -3.39
C ASP A 70 8.18 -5.03 -1.92
N LEU A 71 8.86 -6.13 -1.56
CA LEU A 71 9.34 -6.35 -0.20
C LEU A 71 10.31 -5.27 0.28
N ALA A 72 11.14 -4.73 -0.62
CA ALA A 72 12.08 -3.67 -0.28
C ALA A 72 11.35 -2.35 0.04
N THR A 73 10.30 -2.03 -0.72
CA THR A 73 9.45 -0.86 -0.49
C THR A 73 8.71 -0.99 0.83
N ILE A 74 8.10 -2.15 1.11
CA ILE A 74 7.40 -2.41 2.38
C ILE A 74 8.37 -2.22 3.55
N ALA A 75 9.52 -2.91 3.53
CA ALA A 75 10.49 -2.83 4.61
C ALA A 75 11.02 -1.41 4.85
N ARG A 76 11.31 -0.63 3.79
CA ARG A 76 11.75 0.77 3.94
C ARG A 76 10.68 1.64 4.58
N LEU A 77 9.43 1.48 4.16
CA LEU A 77 8.32 2.26 4.71
C LEU A 77 8.07 1.90 6.18
N GLU A 78 8.08 0.61 6.54
CA GLU A 78 7.90 0.16 7.93
C GLU A 78 9.05 0.62 8.84
N LEU A 79 10.30 0.48 8.39
CA LEU A 79 11.47 0.97 9.12
C LEU A 79 11.44 2.49 9.30
N GLY A 80 11.07 3.22 8.25
CA GLY A 80 11.06 4.68 8.27
C GLY A 80 9.90 5.29 9.06
N PHE A 81 8.72 4.65 9.05
CA PHE A 81 7.58 5.10 9.85
C PHE A 81 7.56 4.51 11.27
N GLY A 82 8.31 3.45 11.53
CA GLY A 82 8.36 2.80 12.84
C GLY A 82 7.06 2.06 13.20
N VAL A 83 6.28 1.64 12.20
CA VAL A 83 4.99 0.95 12.37
C VAL A 83 4.86 -0.18 11.35
N ASP A 84 4.13 -1.22 11.74
CA ASP A 84 3.73 -2.29 10.80
C ASP A 84 2.70 -1.73 9.81
N LEU A 85 3.01 -1.83 8.52
CA LEU A 85 2.13 -1.43 7.43
C LEU A 85 1.46 -2.65 6.79
N TRP A 86 2.13 -3.79 6.84
CA TRP A 86 1.56 -5.04 6.38
C TRP A 86 0.31 -5.39 7.20
N PRO A 87 -0.86 -5.59 6.56
CA PRO A 87 -2.11 -5.82 7.30
C PRO A 87 -2.21 -7.20 7.96
N GLY A 88 -1.23 -8.08 7.75
CA GLY A 88 -1.29 -9.47 8.21
C GLY A 88 -2.11 -10.35 7.28
N ARG A 89 -2.62 -11.48 7.83
CA ARG A 89 -3.44 -12.43 7.09
C ARG A 89 -4.90 -12.01 7.15
N ILE A 90 -5.52 -11.78 5.99
CA ILE A 90 -6.95 -11.48 5.91
C ILE A 90 -7.75 -12.76 6.12
N GLY A 91 -8.75 -12.71 7.01
CA GLY A 91 -9.61 -13.85 7.34
C GLY A 91 -9.18 -14.68 8.57
N SER A 92 -8.05 -14.36 9.21
CA SER A 92 -7.81 -14.83 10.58
C SER A 92 -8.44 -13.85 11.56
N VAL A 93 -9.51 -14.28 12.23
CA VAL A 93 -10.00 -13.61 13.44
C VAL A 93 -8.82 -13.52 14.41
N LYS A 94 -8.51 -12.29 14.85
CA LYS A 94 -7.50 -12.04 15.85
C LYS A 94 -8.07 -12.26 17.25
#